data_AF-A0A7X7DZP2-F1
#
_entry.id   AF-A0A7X7DZP2-F1
#
_cell.length_a   1.000
_cell.length_b   1.000
_cell.length_c   1.000
_cell.angle_alpha   90.00
_cell.angle_beta   90.00
_cell.angle_gamma   90.00
#
_symmetry.space_group_name_H-M   'P 1'
#
loop_
_entity.id
_entity.type
_entity.pdbx_description
1 polymer ?
#
loop_
_entity_poly.entity_id
_entity_poly.type
_entity_poly.pdbx_seq_one_letter_code
_entity_poly.pdbx_strand_id
1 'polypeptide(L)'
;MKTTSLISILLSLVTAAIFFLYTGCSSDESLFDGSRTSNDTRFILNFNVLNSTETHTITLAENDIIDVVIEKSRGELDISVVDNNEKTLYKGDNASPGQFSLTVSHSGNHKFSVTGRKAAGYVSFTLRQ
;
A
#
# COMPACT_ATOMS: atom_id res chain seq x y z
N MET A 1 -6.45 -26.69 -60.24
CA MET A 1 -6.74 -27.43 -58.98
C MET A 1 -5.58 -27.50 -57.98
N LYS A 2 -4.42 -26.84 -58.19
CA LYS A 2 -3.29 -26.86 -57.22
C LYS A 2 -3.19 -25.59 -56.34
N THR A 3 -3.83 -24.50 -56.74
CA THR A 3 -3.72 -23.18 -56.09
C THR A 3 -4.57 -23.06 -54.84
N THR A 4 -5.75 -23.70 -54.79
CA THR A 4 -6.62 -23.75 -53.61
C THR A 4 -5.95 -24.46 -52.42
N SER A 5 -5.25 -25.57 -52.67
CA SER A 5 -4.55 -26.32 -51.62
C SER A 5 -3.40 -25.52 -50.99
N LEU A 6 -2.64 -24.77 -51.79
CA LEU A 6 -1.53 -23.94 -51.30
C LEU A 6 -2.02 -22.70 -50.51
N ILE A 7 -3.13 -22.09 -50.93
CA ILE A 7 -3.74 -20.96 -50.21
C ILE A 7 -4.29 -21.42 -48.86
N SER A 8 -4.94 -22.59 -48.80
CA SER A 8 -5.45 -23.15 -47.54
C SER A 8 -4.34 -23.51 -46.55
N ILE A 9 -3.21 -24.06 -47.03
CA ILE A 9 -2.04 -24.35 -46.19
C ILE A 9 -1.40 -23.06 -45.67
N LEU A 10 -1.29 -22.03 -46.51
CA LEU A 10 -0.75 -20.73 -46.12
C LEU A 10 -1.64 -20.02 -45.09
N LEU A 11 -2.97 -20.10 -45.27
CA LEU A 11 -3.95 -19.52 -44.34
C LEU A 11 -3.95 -20.25 -42.99
N SER A 12 -3.75 -21.57 -43.00
CA SER A 12 -3.62 -22.40 -41.79
C SER A 12 -2.32 -22.14 -41.02
N LEU A 13 -1.21 -21.83 -41.70
CA LEU A 13 0.05 -21.47 -41.03
C LEU A 13 -0.01 -20.10 -40.37
N VAL A 14 -0.68 -19.13 -41.01
CA VAL A 14 -0.84 -17.77 -40.48
C VAL A 14 -1.72 -17.76 -39.23
N THR A 15 -2.77 -18.60 -39.19
CA THR A 15 -3.64 -18.73 -38.01
C THR A 15 -2.96 -19.42 -36.83
N ALA A 16 -2.10 -20.43 -37.08
CA ALA A 16 -1.32 -21.09 -36.02
C ALA A 16 -0.25 -20.16 -35.41
N ALA A 17 0.33 -19.25 -36.19
CA ALA A 17 1.33 -18.29 -35.71
C ALA A 17 0.74 -17.17 -34.81
N ILE A 18 -0.56 -16.84 -34.98
CA ILE A 18 -1.25 -15.81 -34.20
C ILE A 18 -1.65 -16.30 -32.80
N PHE A 19 -1.78 -17.62 -32.59
CA PHE A 19 -2.14 -18.19 -31.28
C PHE A 19 -1.02 -18.11 -30.23
N PHE A 20 0.24 -17.93 -30.62
CA PHE A 20 1.37 -17.84 -29.70
C PHE A 20 1.60 -16.44 -29.09
N LEU A 21 0.83 -15.43 -29.51
CA LEU A 21 0.98 -14.05 -29.02
C LEU A 21 0.16 -13.74 -27.77
N TYR A 22 -0.56 -14.71 -27.21
CA TYR A 22 -1.29 -14.57 -25.95
C TYR A 22 -0.54 -15.17 -24.75
N THR A 23 0.74 -14.82 -24.56
CA THR A 23 1.31 -14.90 -23.20
C THR A 23 0.94 -13.61 -22.49
N GLY A 24 -0.28 -13.58 -21.94
CA GLY A 24 -0.76 -12.49 -21.11
C GLY A 24 0.19 -12.30 -19.94
N CYS A 25 1.00 -11.25 -19.98
CA CYS A 25 1.67 -10.72 -18.80
C CYS A 25 0.63 -9.89 -18.04
N SER A 26 -0.18 -10.55 -17.23
CA SER A 26 -1.13 -9.89 -16.35
C SER A 26 -0.85 -10.33 -14.93
N SER A 27 0.24 -9.80 -14.37
CA SER A 27 0.37 -9.68 -12.92
C SER A 27 -0.07 -8.27 -12.55
N ASP A 28 -1.37 -7.98 -12.70
CA ASP A 28 -2.00 -6.84 -12.03
C ASP A 28 -2.09 -7.18 -10.54
N GLU A 29 -0.93 -7.25 -9.88
CA GLU A 29 -0.87 -7.39 -8.43
C GLU A 29 -1.41 -6.08 -7.85
N SER A 30 -2.58 -6.15 -7.19
CA SER A 30 -3.18 -4.99 -6.54
C SER A 30 -2.16 -4.30 -5.62
N LEU A 31 -1.98 -2.99 -5.82
CA LEU A 31 -1.10 -2.20 -4.97
C LEU A 31 -1.68 -2.00 -3.57
N PHE A 32 -3.01 -1.93 -3.48
CA PHE A 32 -3.75 -1.79 -2.24
C PHE A 32 -5.13 -2.47 -2.37
N ASP A 33 -5.40 -3.43 -1.49
CA ASP A 33 -6.72 -4.03 -1.29
C ASP A 33 -7.07 -3.91 0.19
N GLY A 34 -8.11 -3.13 0.50
CA GLY A 34 -8.45 -2.78 1.87
C GLY A 34 -9.39 -1.60 1.99
N SER A 35 -9.44 -1.03 3.19
CA SER A 35 -10.22 0.17 3.52
C SER A 35 -9.33 1.20 4.21
N ARG A 36 -9.71 2.47 4.01
CA ARG A 36 -9.06 3.64 4.58
C ARG A 36 -10.10 4.53 5.25
N THR A 37 -9.84 4.92 6.49
CA THR A 37 -10.59 5.97 7.19
C THR A 37 -9.61 7.04 7.64
N SER A 38 -9.74 8.25 7.11
CA SER A 38 -8.86 9.37 7.44
C SER A 38 -9.62 10.68 7.62
N ASN A 39 -9.29 11.43 8.66
CA ASN A 39 -9.76 12.79 8.92
C ASN A 39 -8.75 13.53 9.83
N ASP A 40 -9.15 14.66 10.41
CA ASP A 40 -8.28 15.52 11.22
C ASP A 40 -7.89 14.93 12.59
N THR A 41 -8.37 13.73 12.93
CA THR A 41 -8.10 13.06 14.22
C THR A 41 -7.66 11.61 14.08
N ARG A 42 -7.74 11.04 12.88
CA ARG A 42 -7.43 9.62 12.68
C ARG A 42 -6.90 9.31 11.30
N PHE A 43 -6.03 8.31 11.23
CA PHE A 43 -5.60 7.65 10.01
C PHE A 43 -5.58 6.14 10.24
N ILE A 44 -6.53 5.44 9.63
CA ILE A 44 -6.77 4.02 9.86
C ILE A 44 -6.75 3.30 8.52
N LEU A 45 -6.00 2.20 8.46
CA LEU A 45 -5.90 1.29 7.33
C LEU A 45 -6.20 -0.13 7.80
N ASN A 46 -7.09 -0.81 7.10
CA ASN A 46 -7.26 -2.26 7.20
C ASN A 46 -7.04 -2.83 5.80
N PHE A 47 -6.07 -3.72 5.62
CA PHE A 47 -5.61 -4.12 4.30
C PHE A 47 -5.35 -5.62 4.22
N ASN A 48 -5.91 -6.23 3.18
CA ASN A 48 -5.62 -7.60 2.77
C ASN A 48 -4.36 -7.65 1.90
N VAL A 49 -4.08 -6.58 1.15
CA VAL A 49 -2.85 -6.40 0.36
C VAL A 49 -2.42 -4.93 0.47
N LEU A 50 -1.16 -4.70 0.88
CA LEU A 50 -0.49 -3.41 0.76
C LEU A 50 0.90 -3.64 0.15
N ASN A 51 1.08 -3.09 -1.04
CA ASN A 51 2.31 -3.05 -1.85
C ASN A 51 2.69 -1.59 -2.22
N SER A 52 2.01 -0.61 -1.63
CA SER A 52 2.19 0.82 -1.84
C SER A 52 2.53 1.54 -0.52
N THR A 53 2.70 2.86 -0.60
CA THR A 53 2.73 3.76 0.55
C THR A 53 1.42 4.53 0.65
N GLU A 54 0.70 4.35 1.74
CA GLU A 54 -0.45 5.17 2.10
C GLU A 54 -0.02 6.29 3.03
N THR A 55 -0.52 7.50 2.78
CA THR A 55 -0.19 8.68 3.59
C THR A 55 -1.41 9.50 3.97
N HIS A 56 -1.31 10.15 5.13
CA HIS A 56 -2.28 11.15 5.59
C HIS A 56 -1.57 12.19 6.47
N THR A 57 -2.07 13.42 6.46
CA THR A 57 -1.51 14.51 7.28
C THR A 57 -2.53 14.94 8.31
N ILE A 58 -2.09 15.08 9.56
CA ILE A 58 -2.91 15.60 10.67
C ILE A 58 -2.19 16.80 11.29
N THR A 59 -2.92 17.88 11.55
CA THR A 59 -2.42 19.02 12.34
C THR A 59 -2.54 18.68 13.81
N LEU A 60 -1.42 18.67 14.51
CA LEU A 60 -1.33 18.29 15.93
C LEU A 60 -0.74 19.44 16.75
N ALA A 61 -1.14 19.53 18.00
CA ALA A 61 -0.56 20.43 18.99
C ALA A 61 0.54 19.74 19.80
N GLU A 62 1.46 20.52 20.35
CA GLU A 62 2.43 20.04 21.33
C GLU A 62 1.71 19.37 22.52
N ASN A 63 2.24 18.22 22.94
CA ASN A 63 1.68 17.33 23.97
C ASN A 63 0.41 16.56 23.57
N ASP A 64 -0.07 16.67 22.34
CA ASP A 64 -1.09 15.74 21.81
C ASP A 64 -0.57 14.30 21.92
N ILE A 65 -1.48 13.37 22.21
CA ILE A 65 -1.17 11.95 22.31
C ILE A 65 -1.84 11.21 21.17
N ILE A 66 -1.05 10.50 20.38
CA ILE A 66 -1.52 9.63 19.30
C ILE A 66 -1.48 8.19 19.80
N ASP A 67 -2.62 7.52 19.80
CA ASP A 67 -2.71 6.08 19.97
C ASP A 67 -2.40 5.36 18.67
N VAL A 68 -1.47 4.41 18.75
CA VAL A 68 -0.98 3.62 17.63
C VAL A 68 -1.31 2.16 17.86
N VAL A 69 -1.95 1.54 16.88
CA VAL A 69 -2.16 0.09 16.82
C VAL A 69 -1.55 -0.42 15.53
N ILE A 70 -0.75 -1.47 15.65
CA ILE A 70 -0.15 -2.18 14.52
C ILE A 70 -0.50 -3.66 14.66
N GLU A 71 -1.18 -4.19 13.67
CA GLU A 71 -1.37 -5.61 13.47
C GLU A 71 -0.75 -5.98 12.12
N LYS A 72 0.08 -7.03 12.09
CA LYS A 72 0.75 -7.50 10.88
C LYS A 72 0.61 -9.00 10.81
N SER A 73 -0.22 -9.47 9.88
CA SER A 73 -0.45 -10.90 9.66
C SER A 73 0.57 -11.49 8.70
N ARG A 74 1.02 -10.72 7.71
CA ARG A 74 2.08 -11.13 6.76
C ARG A 74 2.78 -9.93 6.13
N GLY A 75 3.88 -10.23 5.42
CA GLY A 75 4.66 -9.25 4.67
C GLY A 75 5.46 -8.30 5.56
N GLU A 76 5.96 -7.24 4.96
CA GLU A 76 6.72 -6.20 5.65
C GLU A 76 5.94 -4.89 5.69
N LEU A 77 6.09 -4.17 6.79
CA LEU A 77 5.36 -2.94 7.05
C LEU A 77 6.32 -1.89 7.59
N ASP A 78 6.60 -0.85 6.82
CA ASP A 78 7.37 0.29 7.29
C ASP A 78 6.41 1.42 7.66
N ILE A 79 6.63 2.05 8.81
CA ILE A 79 5.79 3.11 9.33
C ILE A 79 6.65 4.32 9.67
N SER A 80 6.19 5.52 9.31
CA SER A 80 6.80 6.75 9.79
C SER A 80 5.78 7.83 10.12
N VAL A 81 6.12 8.66 11.10
CA VAL A 81 5.42 9.89 11.46
C VAL A 81 6.45 11.00 11.50
N VAL A 82 6.31 11.97 10.62
CA VAL A 82 7.30 13.04 10.40
C VAL A 82 6.60 14.39 10.45
N ASP A 83 7.14 15.33 11.21
CA ASP A 83 6.61 16.70 11.25
C ASP A 83 7.00 17.49 9.98
N ASN A 84 6.48 18.70 9.86
CA ASN A 84 6.75 19.60 8.74
C ASN A 84 8.20 20.12 8.68
N ASN A 85 8.99 19.93 9.74
CA ASN A 85 10.41 20.27 9.80
C ASN A 85 11.30 19.04 9.52
N GLU A 86 10.72 17.98 8.95
CA GLU A 86 11.37 16.69 8.66
C GLU A 86 11.87 15.96 9.92
N LYS A 87 11.44 16.37 11.12
CA LYS A 87 11.78 15.68 12.35
C LYS A 87 10.89 14.45 12.50
N THR A 88 11.54 13.32 12.71
CA THR A 88 10.86 12.03 12.88
C THR A 88 10.31 11.91 14.31
N LEU A 89 9.00 11.77 14.44
CA LEU A 89 8.32 11.42 15.70
C LEU A 89 8.36 9.91 15.95
N TYR A 90 8.18 9.13 14.89
CA TYR A 90 8.25 7.67 14.95
C TYR A 90 8.73 7.11 13.62
N LYS A 91 9.54 6.04 13.69
CA LYS A 91 9.92 5.22 12.55
C LYS A 91 10.03 3.77 12.98
N GLY A 92 9.33 2.89 12.28
CA GLY A 92 9.44 1.45 12.42
C GLY A 92 9.76 0.84 11.07
N ASP A 93 11.00 0.35 10.90
CA ASP A 93 11.39 -0.45 9.74
C ASP A 93 10.94 -1.89 9.99
N ASN A 94 10.12 -2.44 9.08
CA ASN A 94 9.42 -3.71 9.28
C ASN A 94 8.75 -3.83 10.66
N ALA A 95 7.99 -2.79 11.04
CA ALA A 95 7.39 -2.57 12.34
C ALA A 95 6.74 -3.85 12.92
N SER A 96 7.01 -4.09 14.20
CA SER A 96 6.41 -5.21 14.94
C SER A 96 4.98 -4.89 15.34
N PRO A 97 4.09 -5.90 15.42
CA PRO A 97 2.75 -5.71 15.97
C PRO A 97 2.81 -5.17 17.41
N GLY A 98 1.85 -4.32 17.79
CA GLY A 98 1.80 -3.76 19.13
C GLY A 98 0.82 -2.59 19.25
N GLN A 99 0.64 -2.16 20.49
CA GLN A 99 -0.14 -0.98 20.86
C GLN A 99 0.69 -0.09 21.76
N PHE A 100 0.78 1.18 21.41
CA PHE A 100 1.57 2.18 22.14
C PHE A 100 1.05 3.58 21.83
N SER A 101 1.62 4.58 22.48
CA SER A 101 1.28 5.98 22.26
C SER A 101 2.50 6.81 21.91
N LEU A 102 2.29 7.82 21.08
CA LEU A 102 3.30 8.83 20.73
C LEU A 102 2.88 10.18 21.32
N THR A 103 3.81 10.89 21.94
CA THR A 103 3.58 12.27 22.41
C THR A 103 4.19 13.25 21.43
N VAL A 104 3.37 14.16 20.91
CA VAL A 104 3.80 15.18 19.95
C VAL A 104 4.71 16.19 20.61
N SER A 105 5.92 16.36 20.07
CA SER A 105 6.93 17.26 20.64
C SER A 105 6.83 18.71 20.19
N HIS A 106 6.18 18.98 19.05
CA HIS A 106 6.04 20.32 18.48
C HIS A 106 4.72 20.41 17.71
N SER A 107 4.00 21.53 17.85
CA SER A 107 2.79 21.77 17.08
C SER A 107 3.07 21.89 15.59
N GLY A 108 2.20 21.34 14.75
CA GLY A 108 2.31 21.45 13.30
C GLY A 108 1.67 20.29 12.54
N ASN A 109 1.89 20.28 11.23
CA ASN A 109 1.42 19.21 10.36
C ASN A 109 2.35 18.02 10.46
N HIS A 110 1.78 16.85 10.76
CA HIS A 110 2.49 15.59 10.83
C HIS A 110 2.01 14.67 9.71
N LYS A 111 2.94 14.21 8.88
CA LYS A 111 2.69 13.25 7.82
C LYS A 111 2.89 11.84 8.36
N PHE A 112 1.82 11.07 8.36
CA PHE A 112 1.79 9.65 8.66
C PHE A 112 1.97 8.87 7.36
N SER A 113 2.88 7.90 7.34
CA SER A 113 3.15 7.06 6.19
C SER A 113 3.16 5.59 6.60
N VAL A 114 2.48 4.75 5.83
CA VAL A 114 2.44 3.29 5.99
C VAL A 114 2.79 2.66 4.66
N THR A 115 3.95 2.02 4.58
CA THR A 115 4.44 1.35 3.37
C THR A 115 4.40 -0.15 3.56
N GLY A 116 3.67 -0.85 2.70
CA GLY A 116 3.62 -2.31 2.72
C GLY A 116 4.42 -2.94 1.60
N ARG A 117 4.97 -4.13 1.86
CA ARG A 117 5.49 -5.06 0.85
C ARG A 117 4.85 -6.42 1.07
N LYS A 118 3.89 -6.76 0.19
CA LYS A 118 3.01 -7.93 0.28
C LYS A 118 2.32 -8.04 1.64
N ALA A 119 2.03 -6.90 2.26
CA ALA A 119 1.58 -6.83 3.65
C ALA A 119 0.08 -7.07 3.76
N ALA A 120 -0.33 -7.67 4.88
CA ALA A 120 -1.73 -7.70 5.30
C ALA A 120 -1.81 -7.45 6.81
N GLY A 121 -2.82 -6.70 7.24
CA GLY A 121 -2.99 -6.32 8.63
C GLY A 121 -3.80 -5.04 8.81
N TYR A 122 -3.53 -4.38 9.93
CA TYR A 122 -4.25 -3.20 10.38
C TYR A 122 -3.28 -2.20 10.99
N VAL A 123 -3.45 -0.92 10.65
CA VAL A 123 -2.72 0.19 11.28
C VAL A 123 -3.70 1.28 11.63
N SER A 124 -3.66 1.78 12.85
CA SER A 124 -4.39 2.99 13.23
C SER A 124 -3.53 3.97 13.98
N PHE A 125 -3.66 5.24 13.60
CA PHE A 125 -3.24 6.39 14.37
C PHE A 125 -4.50 7.15 14.77
N THR A 126 -4.72 7.35 16.07
CA THR A 126 -5.89 8.08 16.58
C THR A 126 -5.46 9.10 17.62
N LEU A 127 -5.83 10.36 17.41
CA LEU A 127 -5.64 11.41 18.41
C LEU A 127 -6.52 11.10 19.63
N ARG A 128 -5.90 11.04 20.81
CA ARG A 128 -6.61 10.82 22.08
C ARG A 128 -7.38 12.09 22.46
N GLN A 129 -8.68 11.95 22.67
CA GLN A 129 -9.58 13.02 23.11
C GLN A 129 -9.61 13.17 24.62
#